data_AF-A0A7S2UQR7-F1
#
_entry.id   AF-A0A7S2UQR7-F1
#
_cell.length_a   1.000
_cell.length_b   1.000
_cell.length_c   1.000
_cell.angle_alpha   90.00
_cell.angle_beta   90.00
_cell.angle_gamma   90.00
#
_symmetry.space_group_name_H-M   'P 1'
#
loop_
_entity.id
_entity.type
_entity.pdbx_description
1 polymer ?
#
loop_
_entity_poly.entity_id
_entity_poly.type
_entity_poly.pdbx_seq_one_letter_code
_entity_poly.pdbx_strand_id
1 'polypeptide(L)'
;EKGVVVPPKSHVGLDIGTGASCIYPLLFVTYVTQQQQDGEETNSLSGSWNMLATEVDAVSASAARANVQANQLQDKIHVVLVKPTDAQQQEEQLSATTETKLEKDFRLDHPADLKSANQLSSSSSNSLRARGPIACAMEATLSDEAPSWLDPATISDHDAEKGQRRFDFCMTNPPFYDSADAEATTRQRMDDRSRTPMTLSEGTYPKGEVGFVLDMVRDSLYYRTDISWYTTMVGKK
;
A
#
# COMPACT_ATOMS: atom_id res chain seq x y z
N GLU A 1 8.10 -2.87 47.26
CA GLU A 1 7.51 -2.34 46.02
C GLU A 1 7.60 -3.41 44.94
N LYS A 2 6.49 -3.82 44.33
CA LYS A 2 6.55 -4.64 43.11
C LYS A 2 6.91 -3.67 41.99
N GLY A 3 8.11 -3.78 41.44
CA GLY A 3 8.55 -2.94 40.33
C GLY A 3 7.53 -3.04 39.21
N VAL A 4 7.06 -1.88 38.75
CA VAL A 4 6.20 -1.81 37.56
C VAL A 4 7.05 -2.30 36.39
N VAL A 5 6.76 -3.51 35.89
CA VAL A 5 7.36 -4.02 34.67
C VAL A 5 6.76 -3.20 33.54
N VAL A 6 7.52 -2.23 33.05
CA VAL A 6 7.19 -1.50 31.84
C VAL A 6 7.32 -2.49 30.68
N PRO A 7 6.26 -2.74 29.89
CA PRO A 7 6.38 -3.60 28.73
C PRO A 7 7.40 -2.99 27.75
N PRO A 8 8.22 -3.82 27.09
CA PRO A 8 9.16 -3.32 26.09
C PRO A 8 8.40 -2.58 24.99
N LYS A 9 8.99 -1.47 24.54
CA LYS A 9 8.43 -0.61 23.49
C LYS A 9 8.13 -1.43 22.23
N SER A 10 6.91 -1.33 21.71
CA SER A 10 6.54 -1.97 20.43
C SER A 10 6.53 -0.93 19.33
N HIS A 11 7.19 -1.26 18.22
CA HIS A 11 7.37 -0.41 17.06
C HIS A 11 6.77 -1.08 15.82
N VAL A 12 6.11 -0.28 14.98
CA VAL A 12 5.44 -0.80 13.79
C VAL A 12 5.73 0.08 12.57
N GLY A 13 6.36 -0.50 11.55
CA GLY A 13 6.48 0.10 10.23
C GLY A 13 5.40 -0.40 9.27
N LEU A 14 5.05 0.44 8.29
CA LEU A 14 4.12 0.10 7.20
C LEU A 14 4.84 0.15 5.85
N ASP A 15 4.81 -0.95 5.10
CA ASP A 15 5.24 -0.99 3.70
C ASP A 15 4.02 -1.11 2.77
N ILE A 16 3.89 -0.17 1.83
CA ILE A 16 2.76 -0.07 0.90
C ILE A 16 3.20 -0.49 -0.49
N GLY A 17 2.66 -1.61 -0.98
CA GLY A 17 3.10 -2.23 -2.24
C GLY A 17 4.42 -2.98 -2.04
N THR A 18 4.42 -4.00 -1.18
CA THR A 18 5.66 -4.72 -0.79
C THR A 18 6.27 -5.56 -1.92
N GLY A 19 5.48 -5.83 -2.96
CA GLY A 19 5.84 -6.67 -4.10
C GLY A 19 6.08 -8.12 -3.72
N ALA A 20 6.33 -8.96 -4.72
CA ALA A 20 6.57 -10.40 -4.50
C ALA A 20 7.77 -10.70 -3.57
N SER A 21 8.75 -9.79 -3.52
CA SER A 21 9.98 -9.99 -2.73
C SER A 21 9.83 -9.69 -1.25
N CYS A 22 8.89 -8.81 -0.84
CA CYS A 22 8.77 -8.31 0.53
C CYS A 22 10.09 -7.69 1.05
N ILE A 23 10.85 -7.02 0.16
CA ILE A 23 12.26 -6.71 0.43
C ILE A 23 12.45 -5.68 1.55
N TYR A 24 11.64 -4.61 1.62
CA TYR A 24 11.80 -3.61 2.68
C TYR A 24 11.53 -4.19 4.08
N PRO A 25 10.42 -4.93 4.32
CA PRO A 25 10.19 -5.58 5.60
C PRO A 25 11.29 -6.56 5.98
N LEU A 26 11.74 -7.41 5.05
CA LEU A 26 12.77 -8.41 5.31
C LEU A 26 14.11 -7.76 5.69
N LEU A 27 14.56 -6.75 4.93
CA LEU A 27 15.81 -6.04 5.22
C LEU A 27 15.73 -5.31 6.56
N PHE A 28 14.63 -4.59 6.80
CA PHE A 28 14.47 -3.79 8.00
C PHE A 28 14.45 -4.65 9.27
N VAL A 29 13.59 -5.67 9.32
CA VAL A 29 13.46 -6.54 10.50
C VAL A 29 14.76 -7.30 10.74
N THR A 30 15.38 -7.85 9.70
CA THR A 30 16.66 -8.58 9.83
C THR A 30 17.77 -7.67 10.37
N TYR A 31 17.88 -6.45 9.85
CA TYR A 31 18.89 -5.50 10.32
C TYR A 31 18.70 -5.16 11.80
N VAL A 32 17.47 -4.82 12.20
CA VAL A 32 17.19 -4.43 13.58
C VAL A 32 17.40 -5.60 14.55
N THR A 33 16.97 -6.81 14.20
CA THR A 33 17.17 -7.97 15.07
C THR A 33 18.65 -8.32 15.24
N GLN A 34 19.46 -8.18 14.19
CA GLN A 34 20.91 -8.40 14.26
C GLN A 34 21.59 -7.37 15.18
N GLN A 35 21.28 -6.07 15.00
CA GLN A 35 21.84 -5.00 15.83
C GLN A 35 21.52 -5.18 17.32
N GLN A 36 20.31 -5.67 17.63
CA GLN A 36 19.91 -6.01 19.00
C GLN A 36 20.67 -7.21 19.58
N GLN A 37 20.97 -8.23 18.76
CA GLN A 37 21.72 -9.42 19.18
C GLN A 37 23.19 -9.13 19.43
N ASP A 38 23.79 -8.26 18.61
CA ASP A 38 25.21 -7.90 18.71
C ASP A 38 25.51 -6.95 19.89
N GLY A 39 24.48 -6.53 20.64
CA GLY A 39 24.62 -5.59 21.74
C GLY A 39 24.90 -4.15 21.29
N GLU A 40 24.74 -3.86 19.98
CA GLU A 40 24.81 -2.52 19.39
C GLU A 40 23.45 -1.79 19.48
N GLU A 41 22.59 -2.20 20.42
CA GLU A 41 21.29 -1.58 20.65
C GLU A 41 21.49 -0.13 21.12
N THR A 42 21.26 0.81 20.20
CA THR A 42 21.05 2.20 20.58
C THR A 42 19.66 2.35 21.19
N ASN A 43 19.45 3.36 22.05
CA ASN A 43 18.11 3.71 22.56
C ASN A 43 17.06 3.83 21.43
N SER A 44 17.48 4.17 20.21
CA SER A 44 16.60 4.32 19.05
C SER A 44 16.14 3.00 18.43
N LEU A 45 16.88 1.90 18.63
CA LEU A 45 16.53 0.57 18.10
C LEU A 45 15.95 -0.36 19.16
N SER A 46 15.79 0.12 20.40
CA SER A 46 15.27 -0.70 21.47
C SER A 46 13.81 -1.12 21.28
N GLY A 47 13.47 -2.29 21.81
CA GLY A 47 12.11 -2.83 21.75
C GLY A 47 11.82 -3.76 20.57
N SER A 48 10.55 -4.13 20.40
CA SER A 48 10.13 -5.04 19.33
C SER A 48 9.75 -4.26 18.08
N TRP A 49 10.48 -4.45 16.99
CA TRP A 49 10.13 -3.91 15.68
C TRP A 49 9.37 -4.92 14.84
N ASN A 50 8.20 -4.51 14.34
CA ASN A 50 7.35 -5.30 13.46
C ASN A 50 7.03 -4.50 12.20
N MET A 51 6.67 -5.19 11.12
CA MET A 51 6.31 -4.59 9.83
C MET A 51 4.95 -5.13 9.35
N LEU A 52 4.02 -4.23 9.02
CA LEU A 52 2.86 -4.57 8.19
C LEU A 52 3.24 -4.30 6.73
N ALA A 53 3.10 -5.31 5.89
CA ALA A 53 3.40 -5.24 4.47
C ALA A 53 2.11 -5.44 3.69
N THR A 54 1.75 -4.49 2.85
CA THR A 54 0.50 -4.53 2.07
C THR A 54 0.78 -4.73 0.59
N GLU A 55 -0.06 -5.52 -0.06
CA GLU A 55 0.05 -5.80 -1.49
C GLU A 55 -1.36 -5.91 -2.09
N VAL A 56 -1.54 -5.41 -3.31
CA VAL A 56 -2.84 -5.44 -4.02
C VAL A 56 -2.93 -6.64 -4.96
N ASP A 57 -1.80 -7.14 -5.45
CA ASP A 57 -1.74 -8.32 -6.30
C ASP A 57 -1.66 -9.63 -5.47
N ALA A 58 -2.61 -10.54 -5.69
CA ALA A 58 -2.70 -11.77 -4.91
C ALA A 58 -1.50 -12.72 -5.12
N VAL A 59 -0.89 -12.71 -6.30
CA VAL A 59 0.28 -13.57 -6.61
C VAL A 59 1.52 -13.02 -5.91
N SER A 60 1.77 -11.71 -6.00
CA SER A 60 2.83 -11.02 -5.26
C SER A 60 2.64 -11.17 -3.75
N ALA A 61 1.43 -11.01 -3.21
CA ALA A 61 1.15 -11.21 -1.79
C ALA A 61 1.45 -12.65 -1.33
N SER A 62 1.11 -13.65 -2.15
CA SER A 62 1.40 -15.07 -1.87
C SER A 62 2.91 -15.33 -1.85
N ALA A 63 3.65 -14.82 -2.85
CA ALA A 63 5.10 -14.93 -2.91
C ALA A 63 5.80 -14.23 -1.73
N ALA A 64 5.33 -13.02 -1.38
CA ALA A 64 5.83 -12.26 -0.23
C ALA A 64 5.67 -13.02 1.08
N ARG A 65 4.51 -13.64 1.32
CA ARG A 65 4.29 -14.52 2.48
C ARG A 65 5.25 -15.71 2.50
N ALA A 66 5.45 -16.37 1.36
CA ALA A 66 6.39 -17.47 1.25
C ALA A 66 7.83 -17.04 1.56
N ASN A 67 8.25 -15.86 1.12
CA ASN A 67 9.57 -15.29 1.42
C ASN A 67 9.73 -14.97 2.91
N VAL A 68 8.71 -14.36 3.54
CA VAL A 68 8.70 -14.12 4.99
C VAL A 68 8.83 -15.42 5.78
N GLN A 69 8.06 -16.45 5.40
CA GLN A 69 8.09 -17.76 6.04
C GLN A 69 9.44 -18.48 5.84
N ALA A 70 10.03 -18.41 4.64
CA ALA A 70 11.34 -19.00 4.35
C ALA A 70 12.46 -18.39 5.21
N ASN A 71 12.30 -17.12 5.61
CA ASN A 71 13.23 -16.42 6.51
C ASN A 71 12.84 -16.52 8.00
N GLN A 72 11.75 -17.25 8.34
CA GLN A 72 11.26 -17.43 9.72
C GLN A 72 10.90 -16.10 10.42
N LEU A 73 10.37 -15.14 9.67
CA LEU A 73 10.03 -13.80 10.18
C LEU A 73 8.53 -13.53 10.26
N GLN A 74 7.67 -14.54 10.12
CA GLN A 74 6.21 -14.39 10.13
C GLN A 74 5.64 -13.80 11.43
N ASP A 75 6.35 -13.94 12.55
CA ASP A 75 5.93 -13.35 13.84
C ASP A 75 6.20 -11.84 13.92
N LYS A 76 7.06 -11.33 13.03
CA LYS A 76 7.51 -9.92 12.97
C LYS A 76 7.01 -9.18 11.72
N ILE A 77 6.76 -9.90 10.64
CA ILE A 77 6.31 -9.35 9.36
C ILE A 77 4.97 -9.98 9.00
N HIS A 78 3.94 -9.15 8.86
CA HIS A 78 2.61 -9.59 8.45
C HIS A 78 2.29 -9.05 7.06
N VAL A 79 2.04 -9.94 6.10
CA VAL A 79 1.72 -9.57 4.72
C VAL A 79 0.21 -9.69 4.48
N VAL A 80 -0.43 -8.60 4.07
CA VAL A 80 -1.87 -8.52 3.85
C VAL A 80 -2.19 -8.18 2.40
N LEU A 81 -3.15 -8.90 1.83
CA LEU A 81 -3.74 -8.56 0.55
C LEU A 81 -4.77 -7.45 0.79
N VAL A 82 -4.60 -6.29 0.16
CA VAL A 82 -5.50 -5.15 0.28
C VAL A 82 -6.33 -4.97 -0.98
N LYS A 83 -7.46 -4.26 -0.84
CA LYS A 83 -8.27 -3.86 -1.99
C LYS A 83 -7.55 -2.75 -2.77
N PRO A 84 -7.73 -2.69 -4.11
CA PRO A 84 -7.29 -1.54 -4.89
C PRO A 84 -7.88 -0.23 -4.36
N THR A 85 -7.14 0.85 -4.57
CA THR A 85 -7.58 2.22 -4.24
C THR A 85 -8.80 2.62 -5.06
N ASP A 86 -9.55 3.62 -4.60
CA ASP A 86 -10.72 4.10 -5.34
C ASP A 86 -10.34 4.63 -6.72
N ALA A 87 -9.14 5.20 -6.88
CA ALA A 87 -8.61 5.64 -8.17
C ALA A 87 -8.42 4.47 -9.15
N GLN A 88 -7.82 3.37 -8.69
CA GLN A 88 -7.63 2.16 -9.50
C GLN A 88 -8.97 1.52 -9.89
N GLN A 89 -9.92 1.48 -8.95
CA GLN A 89 -11.26 0.93 -9.21
C GLN A 89 -12.06 1.78 -10.20
N GLN A 90 -11.97 3.10 -10.12
CA GLN A 90 -12.65 4.00 -11.06
C GLN A 90 -12.12 3.82 -12.48
N GLU A 91 -10.80 3.66 -12.62
CA GLU A 91 -10.18 3.42 -13.92
C GLU A 91 -10.59 2.08 -14.55
N GLU A 92 -10.64 1.02 -13.76
CA GLU A 92 -11.11 -0.30 -14.20
C GLU A 92 -12.58 -0.26 -14.67
N GLN A 93 -13.42 0.54 -14.02
CA GLN A 93 -14.81 0.74 -14.45
C GLN A 93 -14.91 1.56 -15.76
N LEU A 94 -14.05 2.56 -15.92
CA LEU A 94 -13.98 3.39 -17.14
C LEU A 94 -13.50 2.57 -18.34
N SER A 95 -12.49 1.71 -18.18
CA SER A 95 -11.99 0.83 -19.23
C SER A 95 -13.05 -0.20 -19.65
N ALA A 96 -13.68 -0.89 -18.70
CA ALA A 96 -14.74 -1.86 -18.98
C ALA A 96 -15.97 -1.25 -19.69
N THR A 97 -16.34 -0.03 -19.32
CA THR A 97 -17.44 0.71 -19.98
C THR A 97 -17.08 1.08 -21.42
N THR A 98 -15.82 1.47 -21.66
CA THR A 98 -15.32 1.84 -22.99
C THR A 98 -15.29 0.63 -23.93
N GLU A 99 -14.83 -0.53 -23.44
CA GLU A 99 -14.85 -1.79 -24.19
C GLU A 99 -16.28 -2.20 -24.55
N THR A 100 -17.20 -2.17 -23.58
CA THR A 100 -18.62 -2.50 -23.81
C THR A 100 -19.28 -1.56 -24.84
N LYS A 101 -18.87 -0.28 -24.87
CA LYS A 101 -19.39 0.69 -25.84
C LYS A 101 -18.83 0.44 -27.24
N LEU A 102 -17.52 0.16 -27.35
CA LEU A 102 -16.88 -0.21 -28.61
C LEU A 102 -17.48 -1.49 -29.21
N GLU A 103 -17.75 -2.50 -28.39
CA GLU A 103 -18.42 -3.74 -28.83
C GLU A 103 -19.86 -3.49 -29.35
N LYS A 104 -20.58 -2.56 -28.73
CA LYS A 104 -21.93 -2.16 -29.18
C LYS A 104 -21.89 -1.35 -30.47
N ASP A 105 -20.93 -0.43 -30.60
CA ASP A 105 -20.72 0.38 -31.81
C ASP A 105 -20.27 -0.50 -33.00
N PHE A 106 -19.56 -1.60 -32.75
CA PHE A 106 -19.20 -2.60 -33.78
C PHE A 106 -20.36 -3.54 -34.18
N ARG A 107 -21.47 -3.56 -33.43
CA ARG A 107 -22.67 -4.37 -33.73
C ARG A 107 -23.80 -3.58 -34.39
N LEU A 108 -23.60 -2.30 -34.70
CA LEU A 108 -24.61 -1.45 -35.35
C LEU A 108 -24.42 -1.40 -36.88
N ASP A 109 -24.87 -2.44 -37.57
CA ASP A 109 -25.04 -2.45 -39.05
C ASP A 109 -26.47 -2.01 -39.48
N HIS A 110 -27.20 -1.25 -38.65
CA HIS A 110 -28.49 -0.70 -39.07
C HIS A 110 -28.78 0.73 -38.57
N PRO A 111 -29.10 1.67 -39.49
CA PRO A 111 -29.26 3.09 -39.16
C PRO A 111 -30.70 3.38 -38.70
N ALA A 112 -31.05 2.88 -37.52
CA ALA A 112 -32.28 3.29 -36.85
C ALA A 112 -32.16 2.96 -35.37
N ASP A 113 -31.46 3.81 -34.60
CA ASP A 113 -31.82 4.13 -33.21
C ASP A 113 -30.83 5.14 -32.64
N LEU A 114 -31.11 6.43 -32.87
CA LEU A 114 -30.43 7.53 -32.20
C LEU A 114 -31.45 8.44 -31.51
N LYS A 115 -32.11 7.93 -30.47
CA LYS A 115 -32.77 8.76 -29.46
C LYS A 115 -32.71 8.07 -28.10
N SER A 116 -31.77 8.52 -27.25
CA SER A 116 -31.97 8.82 -25.82
C SER A 116 -30.62 8.79 -25.09
N ALA A 117 -29.89 9.91 -25.12
CA ALA A 117 -28.76 10.13 -24.24
C ALA A 117 -28.88 11.54 -23.65
N ASN A 118 -29.78 11.71 -22.68
CA ASN A 118 -29.67 12.81 -21.72
C ASN A 118 -30.54 12.56 -20.49
N GLN A 119 -30.08 11.70 -19.60
CA GLN A 119 -30.45 11.74 -18.18
C GLN A 119 -29.22 11.37 -17.35
N LEU A 120 -28.30 12.33 -17.16
CA LEU A 120 -27.41 12.29 -15.99
C LEU A 120 -28.24 12.74 -14.80
N SER A 121 -28.70 11.77 -14.02
CA SER A 121 -29.27 12.02 -12.69
C SER A 121 -28.17 12.51 -11.77
N SER A 122 -28.33 13.73 -11.26
CA SER A 122 -27.61 14.29 -10.13
C SER A 122 -27.93 13.47 -8.87
N SER A 123 -27.07 12.53 -8.52
CA SER A 123 -27.10 11.88 -7.21
C SER A 123 -26.19 12.67 -6.26
N SER A 124 -26.84 13.40 -5.36
CA SER A 124 -26.24 13.99 -4.17
C SER A 124 -25.46 12.92 -3.40
N SER A 125 -24.13 12.97 -3.43
CA SER A 125 -23.31 12.14 -2.55
C SER A 125 -22.82 13.00 -1.38
N ASN A 126 -23.13 12.57 -0.16
CA ASN A 126 -22.23 12.83 0.96
C ASN A 126 -20.85 12.38 0.49
N SER A 127 -19.94 13.33 0.27
CA SER A 127 -18.62 13.09 -0.32
C SER A 127 -17.78 12.24 0.63
N LEU A 128 -17.99 10.93 0.63
CA LEU A 128 -17.05 9.95 1.17
C LEU A 128 -15.70 10.23 0.51
N ARG A 129 -14.69 10.50 1.34
CA ARG A 129 -13.32 10.71 0.90
C ARG A 129 -12.89 9.49 0.07
N ALA A 130 -12.28 9.74 -1.09
CA ALA A 130 -11.68 8.67 -1.88
C ALA A 130 -10.53 8.01 -1.10
N ARG A 131 -10.53 6.68 -1.06
CA ARG A 131 -9.52 5.87 -0.38
C ARG A 131 -8.25 5.77 -1.24
N GLY A 132 -7.17 6.39 -0.76
CA GLY A 132 -5.84 6.23 -1.32
C GLY A 132 -5.09 5.01 -0.75
N PRO A 133 -3.79 4.88 -1.07
CA PRO A 133 -2.98 3.74 -0.68
C PRO A 133 -2.87 3.51 0.84
N ILE A 134 -2.71 4.59 1.62
CA ILE A 134 -2.62 4.50 3.09
C ILE A 134 -3.97 4.12 3.67
N ALA A 135 -5.08 4.61 3.10
CA ALA A 135 -6.42 4.24 3.56
C ALA A 135 -6.68 2.74 3.41
N CYS A 136 -6.35 2.17 2.25
CA CYS A 136 -6.45 0.72 2.02
C CYS A 136 -5.58 -0.07 3.00
N ALA A 137 -4.37 0.40 3.31
CA ALA A 137 -3.48 -0.23 4.29
C ALA A 137 -4.02 -0.13 5.73
N MET A 138 -4.61 1.00 6.11
CA MET A 138 -5.23 1.20 7.42
C MET A 138 -6.47 0.32 7.62
N GLU A 139 -7.26 0.08 6.58
CA GLU A 139 -8.39 -0.84 6.64
C GLU A 139 -7.94 -2.29 6.93
N ALA A 140 -6.78 -2.69 6.43
CA ALA A 140 -6.21 -4.01 6.72
C ALA A 140 -5.88 -4.23 8.20
N THR A 141 -5.64 -3.16 8.98
CA THR A 141 -5.41 -3.30 10.43
C THR A 141 -6.67 -3.64 11.21
N LEU A 142 -7.85 -3.56 10.58
CA LEU A 142 -9.14 -3.87 11.20
C LEU A 142 -9.58 -5.33 10.95
N SER A 143 -8.74 -6.12 10.28
CA SER A 143 -8.97 -7.55 10.05
C SER A 143 -8.89 -8.35 11.35
N ASP A 144 -9.76 -9.35 11.52
CA ASP A 144 -9.67 -10.31 12.62
C ASP A 144 -8.38 -11.16 12.55
N GLU A 145 -7.73 -11.21 11.38
CA GLU A 145 -6.44 -11.89 11.18
C GLU A 145 -5.24 -10.99 11.52
N ALA A 146 -5.48 -9.74 11.91
CA ALA A 146 -4.41 -8.81 12.27
C ALA A 146 -3.66 -9.32 13.52
N PRO A 147 -2.31 -9.36 13.50
CA PRO A 147 -1.53 -9.78 14.65
C PRO A 147 -1.75 -8.85 15.84
N SER A 148 -1.65 -9.40 17.06
CA SER A 148 -1.91 -8.67 18.30
C SER A 148 -1.03 -7.43 18.48
N TRP A 149 0.18 -7.41 17.91
CA TRP A 149 1.07 -6.25 17.96
C TRP A 149 0.63 -5.07 17.07
N LEU A 150 -0.41 -5.24 16.24
CA LEU A 150 -1.10 -4.16 15.53
C LEU A 150 -2.25 -3.55 16.34
N ASP A 151 -2.67 -4.19 17.42
CA ASP A 151 -3.72 -3.65 18.28
C ASP A 151 -3.22 -2.32 18.87
N PRO A 152 -3.91 -1.18 18.61
CA PRO A 152 -3.54 0.11 19.19
C PRO A 152 -3.44 0.11 20.72
N ALA A 153 -4.11 -0.83 21.40
CA ALA A 153 -4.00 -1.01 22.85
C ALA A 153 -2.67 -1.64 23.29
N THR A 154 -1.93 -2.29 22.38
CA THR A 154 -0.63 -2.94 22.64
C THR A 154 0.57 -2.06 22.28
N ILE A 155 0.35 -0.99 21.50
CA ILE A 155 1.38 -0.01 21.17
C ILE A 155 1.56 0.88 22.40
N SER A 156 2.60 0.59 23.18
CA SER A 156 2.88 1.29 24.43
C SER A 156 3.32 2.74 24.16
N ASP A 157 2.38 3.69 24.25
CA ASP A 157 2.75 5.10 24.31
C ASP A 157 3.15 5.46 25.75
N HIS A 158 4.43 5.76 25.92
CA HIS A 158 4.94 6.47 27.10
C HIS A 158 4.48 7.95 27.14
N ASP A 159 3.90 8.44 26.03
CA ASP A 159 3.38 9.80 25.86
C ASP A 159 1.86 9.76 25.64
N ALA A 160 1.09 9.43 26.70
CA ALA A 160 -0.37 9.33 26.69
C ALA A 160 -1.15 10.60 26.22
N GLU A 161 -0.45 11.71 25.95
CA GLU A 161 -1.01 12.96 25.42
C GLU A 161 -1.05 13.02 23.89
N LYS A 162 -0.34 12.15 23.18
CA LYS A 162 -0.42 12.01 21.72
C LYS A 162 -1.32 10.82 21.43
N GLY A 163 -2.39 11.00 20.64
CA GLY A 163 -3.35 9.93 20.35
C GLY A 163 -2.67 8.66 19.85
N GLN A 164 -3.33 7.50 20.04
CA GLN A 164 -2.77 6.17 19.76
C GLN A 164 -2.18 6.07 18.35
N ARG A 165 -0.86 6.21 18.26
CA ARG A 165 -0.10 6.01 17.02
C ARG A 165 -0.24 4.55 16.60
N ARG A 166 -0.61 4.30 15.35
CA ARG A 166 -0.65 2.93 14.78
C ARG A 166 0.68 2.53 14.17
N PHE A 167 1.39 3.48 13.56
CA PHE A 167 2.65 3.23 12.87
C PHE A 167 3.70 4.32 13.19
N ASP A 168 4.95 3.91 13.35
CA ASP A 168 6.09 4.81 13.47
C ASP A 168 6.44 5.45 12.14
N PHE A 169 6.33 4.69 11.05
CA PHE A 169 6.56 5.20 9.70
C PHE A 169 5.77 4.40 8.67
N CYS A 170 5.52 5.00 7.51
CA CYS A 170 5.19 4.28 6.29
C CYS A 170 6.23 4.54 5.21
N MET A 171 6.44 3.54 4.35
CA MET A 171 7.30 3.61 3.18
C MET A 171 6.65 2.94 1.99
N THR A 172 7.13 3.29 0.80
CA THR A 172 6.64 2.74 -0.45
C THR A 172 7.62 3.05 -1.58
N ASN A 173 7.62 2.19 -2.59
CA ASN A 173 8.13 2.50 -3.92
C ASN A 173 6.92 2.62 -4.87
N PRO A 174 6.49 3.84 -5.22
CA PRO A 174 5.26 4.04 -5.96
C PRO A 174 5.37 3.52 -7.41
N PRO A 175 4.24 3.11 -8.04
CA PRO A 175 4.25 2.71 -9.44
C PRO A 175 4.66 3.89 -10.34
N PHE A 176 5.66 3.68 -11.20
CA PHE A 176 6.27 4.78 -11.96
C PHE A 176 5.39 5.33 -13.09
N TYR A 177 4.66 4.47 -13.79
CA TYR A 177 4.01 4.83 -15.05
C TYR A 177 2.53 5.15 -14.86
N ASP A 178 2.02 6.07 -15.68
CA ASP A 178 0.58 6.24 -15.83
C ASP A 178 0.01 4.95 -16.45
N SER A 179 -1.12 4.49 -15.93
CA SER A 179 -1.88 3.34 -16.43
C SER A 179 -2.31 3.49 -17.90
N ALA A 180 -2.51 4.73 -18.35
CA ALA A 180 -2.78 5.05 -19.75
C ALA A 180 -1.52 5.01 -20.65
N ASP A 181 -0.32 4.91 -20.07
CA ASP A 181 0.93 4.99 -20.82
C ASP A 181 1.33 3.64 -21.43
N ALA A 182 1.50 3.62 -22.76
CA ALA A 182 1.98 2.44 -23.47
C ALA A 182 3.41 2.04 -23.06
N GLU A 183 4.21 2.96 -22.50
CA GLU A 183 5.55 2.64 -21.98
C GLU A 183 5.53 1.68 -20.79
N ALA A 184 4.41 1.63 -20.05
CA ALA A 184 4.23 0.67 -18.96
C ALA A 184 4.35 -0.79 -19.44
N THR A 185 3.86 -1.07 -20.65
CA THR A 185 3.86 -2.39 -21.29
C THR A 185 4.98 -2.58 -22.30
N THR A 186 5.62 -1.49 -22.74
CA THR A 186 6.68 -1.55 -23.76
C THR A 186 8.05 -1.77 -23.13
N ARG A 187 8.74 -2.85 -23.54
CA ARG A 187 10.15 -3.08 -23.18
C ARG A 187 11.01 -2.00 -23.86
N GLN A 188 11.42 -0.94 -23.15
CA GLN A 188 12.42 -0.03 -23.68
C GLN A 188 13.78 -0.76 -23.81
N ARG A 189 14.19 -1.01 -25.05
CA ARG A 189 15.54 -1.48 -25.42
C ARG A 189 16.48 -0.27 -25.55
N MET A 190 16.88 0.37 -24.45
CA MET A 190 17.87 1.46 -24.55
C MET A 190 18.98 1.40 -23.50
N ASP A 191 19.00 0.37 -22.67
CA ASP A 191 20.04 0.09 -21.68
C ASP A 191 20.17 -1.43 -21.62
N ASP A 192 21.40 -1.96 -21.59
CA ASP A 192 21.67 -3.40 -21.51
C ASP A 192 21.18 -4.03 -20.17
N ARG A 193 20.61 -3.21 -19.27
CA ARG A 193 19.86 -3.64 -18.09
C ARG A 193 18.46 -4.12 -18.47
N SER A 194 18.22 -5.42 -18.33
CA SER A 194 16.88 -5.98 -18.37
C SER A 194 16.01 -5.36 -17.27
N ARG A 195 14.81 -4.86 -17.65
CA ARG A 195 13.78 -4.47 -16.67
C ARG A 195 13.45 -5.69 -15.81
N THR A 196 13.47 -5.54 -14.50
CA THR A 196 12.92 -6.56 -13.58
C THR A 196 11.48 -6.85 -13.99
N PRO A 197 11.06 -8.13 -14.12
CA PRO A 197 9.66 -8.46 -14.32
C PRO A 197 8.84 -7.83 -13.20
N MET A 198 7.83 -7.06 -13.58
CA MET A 198 6.99 -6.30 -12.66
C MET A 198 5.54 -6.57 -13.03
N THR A 199 4.66 -6.73 -12.03
CA THR A 199 3.23 -6.87 -12.30
C THR A 199 2.66 -5.55 -12.83
N LEU A 200 1.48 -5.58 -13.45
CA LEU A 200 0.82 -4.34 -13.91
C LEU A 200 0.57 -3.37 -12.75
N SER A 201 0.17 -3.88 -11.58
CA SER A 201 -0.10 -3.07 -10.40
C SER A 201 1.16 -2.52 -9.74
N GLU A 202 2.29 -3.23 -9.82
CA GLU A 202 3.60 -2.71 -9.37
C GLU A 202 4.11 -1.60 -10.31
N GLY A 203 3.73 -1.64 -11.59
CA GLY A 203 4.24 -0.73 -12.61
C GLY A 203 3.40 0.50 -12.91
N THR A 204 2.09 0.43 -12.70
CA THR A 204 1.15 1.47 -13.12
C THR A 204 0.21 1.93 -12.02
N TYR A 205 -0.14 3.20 -12.08
CA TYR A 205 -1.18 3.81 -11.25
C TYR A 205 -1.90 4.90 -12.05
N PRO A 206 -3.18 5.22 -11.78
CA PRO A 206 -3.84 6.37 -12.40
C PRO A 206 -3.02 7.66 -12.19
N LYS A 207 -2.55 8.29 -13.27
CA LYS A 207 -1.63 9.46 -13.24
C LYS A 207 -0.21 9.14 -12.74
N GLY A 208 0.17 7.86 -12.74
CA GLY A 208 1.46 7.31 -12.36
C GLY A 208 1.90 7.68 -10.95
N GLU A 209 3.21 7.78 -10.76
CA GLU A 209 3.84 8.10 -9.47
C GLU A 209 3.27 9.38 -8.84
N VAL A 210 3.01 10.41 -9.66
CA VAL A 210 2.45 11.67 -9.17
C VAL A 210 1.04 11.48 -8.62
N GLY A 211 0.20 10.69 -9.31
CA GLY A 211 -1.13 10.33 -8.84
C GLY A 211 -1.07 9.60 -7.50
N PHE A 212 -0.22 8.59 -7.42
CA PHE A 212 -0.04 7.77 -6.22
C PHE A 212 0.40 8.61 -5.01
N VAL A 213 1.43 9.44 -5.18
CA VAL A 213 1.95 10.30 -4.11
C VAL A 213 0.92 11.35 -3.68
N LEU A 214 0.14 11.92 -4.61
CA LEU A 214 -0.93 12.85 -4.26
C LEU A 214 -2.03 12.17 -3.43
N ASP A 215 -2.39 10.93 -3.74
CA ASP A 215 -3.36 10.17 -2.95
C ASP A 215 -2.81 9.79 -1.57
N MET A 216 -1.51 9.46 -1.46
CA MET A 216 -0.86 9.33 -0.15
C MET A 216 -0.89 10.64 0.67
N VAL A 217 -0.65 11.78 0.04
CA VAL A 217 -0.73 13.09 0.72
C VAL A 217 -2.16 13.37 1.19
N ARG A 218 -3.18 13.04 0.40
CA ARG A 218 -4.58 13.18 0.82
C ARG A 218 -4.90 12.28 2.01
N ASP A 219 -4.37 11.07 2.01
CA ASP A 219 -4.55 10.16 3.12
C ASP A 219 -3.84 10.64 4.39
N SER A 220 -2.63 11.17 4.28
CA SER A 220 -1.87 11.66 5.44
C SER A 220 -2.54 12.84 6.13
N LEU A 221 -3.24 13.71 5.38
CA LEU A 221 -4.03 14.80 5.96
C LEU A 221 -5.21 14.32 6.82
N TYR A 222 -5.70 13.10 6.54
CA TYR A 222 -6.75 12.45 7.32
C TYR A 222 -6.19 11.70 8.52
N TYR A 223 -5.21 10.82 8.29
CA TYR A 223 -4.65 9.95 9.34
C TYR A 223 -3.72 10.69 10.30
N ARG A 224 -3.09 11.79 9.87
CA ARG A 224 -2.31 12.73 10.68
C ARG A 224 -1.30 12.07 11.62
N THR A 225 -1.70 11.80 12.86
CA THR A 225 -0.84 11.29 13.93
C THR A 225 -0.88 9.76 14.06
N ASP A 226 -1.77 9.09 13.30
CA ASP A 226 -1.82 7.62 13.25
C ASP A 226 -0.51 7.05 12.67
N ILE A 227 0.20 7.81 11.83
CA ILE A 227 1.56 7.52 11.35
C ILE A 227 2.47 8.70 11.69
N SER A 228 3.66 8.44 12.23
CA SER A 228 4.56 9.57 12.59
C SER A 228 5.37 10.10 11.43
N TRP A 229 5.83 9.21 10.56
CA TRP A 229 6.61 9.57 9.38
C TRP A 229 5.98 9.00 8.12
N TYR A 230 5.57 9.89 7.22
CA TYR A 230 5.12 9.52 5.90
C TYR A 230 6.29 9.63 4.93
N THR A 231 6.66 8.53 4.29
CA THR A 231 7.76 8.51 3.30
C THR A 231 7.34 7.80 2.02
N THR A 232 7.95 8.21 0.91
CA THR A 232 7.81 7.58 -0.40
C THR A 232 9.12 7.78 -1.15
N MET A 233 9.55 6.78 -1.90
CA MET A 233 10.55 7.01 -2.95
C MET A 233 9.93 7.84 -4.07
N VAL A 234 10.74 8.64 -4.77
CA VAL A 234 10.33 9.37 -5.98
C VAL A 234 11.40 9.10 -7.03
N GLY A 235 11.04 8.42 -8.11
CA GLY A 235 11.95 7.98 -9.16
C GLY A 235 11.83 8.75 -10.48
N LYS A 236 10.90 9.71 -10.61
CA LYS A 236 10.77 10.53 -11.81
C LYS A 236 12.11 11.20 -12.17
N LYS A 237 12.63 10.86 -13.36
CA LYS A 237 13.73 11.57 -14.03
C LYS A 237 13.21 12.79 -14.78
#